data_AF-A0A8T0BDD4-F1
#
_entry.id   AF-A0A8T0BDD4-F1
#
_cell.length_a   1.000
_cell.length_b   1.000
_cell.length_c   1.000
_cell.angle_alpha   90.00
_cell.angle_beta   90.00
_cell.angle_gamma   90.00
#
_symmetry.space_group_name_H-M   'P 1'
#
loop_
_entity.id
_entity.type
_entity.pdbx_description
1 polymer ?
#
loop_
_entity_poly.entity_id
_entity_poly.type
_entity_poly.pdbx_seq_one_letter_code
_entity_poly.pdbx_strand_id
1 'polypeptide(L)'
;MSTGPGHGTTWGCDENTFWSRDPDAGSRIQRQTSFLADLFYTKMPGMVSLIAAVLVAHIMSVSCSEETINPDVVKAANFAIEFHNRMTNYPYAYKVVDILSNSVQIYPPSRVKFSIKVRAAQTTCRNNGSMNLEDCSIKANAQMMICIFDVLAVPGENVVPEYVLLQHCV
;
A
#
# COMPACT_ATOMS: atom_id res chain seq x y z
N MET A 1 -40.07 0.09 5.46
CA MET A 1 -39.31 0.26 4.20
C MET A 1 -38.03 1.01 4.51
N SER A 2 -36.89 0.40 4.16
CA SER A 2 -35.63 1.01 3.65
C SER A 2 -34.93 2.07 4.53
N THR A 3 -33.61 2.10 4.79
CA THR A 3 -32.42 1.36 4.33
C THR A 3 -31.23 1.83 5.18
N GLY A 4 -30.24 0.95 5.47
CA GLY A 4 -28.86 1.35 5.84
C GLY A 4 -28.13 2.02 4.66
N PRO A 5 -26.85 2.46 4.78
CA PRO A 5 -25.68 1.59 5.06
C PRO A 5 -24.68 2.28 6.02
N GLY A 6 -23.52 1.78 6.45
CA GLY A 6 -22.67 0.63 6.11
C GLY A 6 -21.29 0.95 6.72
N HIS A 7 -20.72 0.00 7.47
CA HIS A 7 -19.45 0.11 8.16
C HIS A 7 -18.26 0.26 7.19
N GLY A 8 -17.35 1.19 7.45
CA GLY A 8 -16.00 1.23 6.89
C GLY A 8 -14.98 1.11 8.03
N THR A 9 -14.16 0.07 8.00
CA THR A 9 -13.06 -0.16 8.95
C THR A 9 -11.76 0.33 8.33
N THR A 10 -11.25 1.46 8.82
CA THR A 10 -9.84 1.88 8.65
C THR A 10 -9.03 1.33 9.82
N TRP A 11 -7.88 0.73 9.51
CA TRP A 11 -6.91 0.30 10.51
C TRP A 11 -6.00 1.49 10.85
N GLY A 12 -6.02 1.92 12.11
CA GLY A 12 -5.09 2.90 12.66
C GLY A 12 -4.21 2.26 13.73
N CYS A 13 -2.99 2.78 13.87
CA CYS A 13 -2.13 2.51 15.02
C CYS A 13 -2.64 3.34 16.22
N ASP A 14 -3.31 2.69 17.17
CA ASP A 14 -3.72 3.32 18.42
C ASP A 14 -2.72 3.02 19.53
N GLU A 15 -2.31 4.06 20.26
CA GLU A 15 -2.16 3.94 21.71
C GLU A 15 -2.61 5.26 22.39
N ASN A 16 -3.87 5.26 22.86
CA ASN A 16 -4.47 6.10 23.90
C ASN A 16 -4.88 7.59 23.61
N THR A 17 -6.14 7.73 23.16
CA THR A 17 -7.20 8.71 23.53
C THR A 17 -6.88 10.22 23.69
N PHE A 18 -7.48 11.08 22.84
CA PHE A 18 -8.47 12.14 23.18
C PHE A 18 -8.79 13.05 21.95
N TRP A 19 -10.06 13.42 21.79
CA TRP A 19 -10.77 13.97 20.61
C TRP A 19 -10.21 15.23 19.91
N SER A 20 -10.48 15.37 18.59
CA SER A 20 -11.45 16.38 18.06
C SER A 20 -11.64 16.30 16.52
N ARG A 21 -12.83 16.69 16.05
CA ARG A 21 -13.17 16.94 14.63
C ARG A 21 -12.45 18.20 14.15
N ASP A 22 -11.85 18.15 12.97
CA ASP A 22 -11.74 19.33 12.10
C ASP A 22 -12.21 18.97 10.67
N PRO A 23 -13.27 19.63 10.15
CA PRO A 23 -13.61 19.64 8.74
C PRO A 23 -12.83 20.77 8.04
N ASP A 24 -12.47 20.56 6.77
CA ASP A 24 -11.77 21.50 5.88
C ASP A 24 -10.27 21.74 6.13
N ALA A 25 -9.45 21.16 5.24
CA ALA A 25 -8.35 21.91 4.63
C ALA A 25 -7.96 21.30 3.28
N GLY A 26 -8.27 22.04 2.21
CA GLY A 26 -7.95 21.71 0.84
C GLY A 26 -6.45 21.64 0.52
N SER A 27 -6.21 20.93 -0.58
CA SER A 27 -5.03 20.93 -1.44
C SER A 27 -3.85 21.85 -1.10
N ARG A 28 -2.66 21.25 -0.95
CA ARG A 28 -1.42 21.88 -1.41
C ARG A 28 -0.36 20.84 -1.80
N ILE A 29 -0.16 20.70 -3.11
CA ILE A 29 1.04 20.09 -3.68
C ILE A 29 2.21 20.96 -3.24
N GLN A 30 3.15 20.41 -2.46
CA GLN A 30 4.41 21.08 -2.17
C GLN A 30 5.57 20.14 -2.50
N ARG A 31 6.09 20.30 -3.73
CA ARG A 31 7.45 19.93 -4.11
C ARG A 31 8.39 20.73 -3.20
N GLN A 32 9.12 20.09 -2.30
CA GLN A 32 10.26 20.72 -1.64
C GLN A 32 11.55 20.04 -2.08
N THR A 33 12.19 20.72 -3.03
CA THR A 33 13.60 20.58 -3.36
C THR A 33 14.42 21.04 -2.15
N SER A 34 15.28 20.16 -1.64
CA SER A 34 16.21 20.44 -0.55
C SER A 34 17.28 21.45 -0.97
N PHE A 35 17.13 22.70 -0.56
CA PHE A 35 18.23 23.67 -0.45
C PHE A 35 18.86 23.49 0.92
N LEU A 36 20.02 22.83 1.01
CA LEU A 36 21.03 23.08 2.05
C LEU A 36 22.37 22.48 1.58
N ALA A 37 23.09 23.22 0.74
CA ALA A 37 24.51 22.97 0.47
C ALA A 37 25.27 24.31 0.45
N ASP A 38 25.01 25.16 1.44
CA ASP A 38 25.86 26.32 1.72
C ASP A 38 26.20 26.31 3.20
N LEU A 39 27.35 25.71 3.53
CA LEU A 39 28.16 26.05 4.70
C LEU A 39 29.54 25.40 4.53
N PHE A 40 30.23 25.76 3.45
CA PHE A 40 31.68 25.59 3.37
C PHE A 40 32.36 26.90 3.80
N TYR A 41 33.15 26.78 4.87
CA TYR A 41 34.56 27.18 4.89
C TYR A 41 34.91 28.69 4.90
N THR A 42 35.30 29.19 6.08
CA THR A 42 36.39 30.18 6.29
C THR A 42 36.81 30.13 7.78
N LYS A 43 37.98 30.51 8.31
CA LYS A 43 39.40 30.65 7.89
C LYS A 43 40.14 31.17 9.17
N MET A 44 41.15 30.44 9.67
CA MET A 44 42.27 30.90 10.55
C MET A 44 42.03 31.31 12.05
N PRO A 45 43.08 31.26 12.90
CA PRO A 45 42.99 30.94 14.32
C PRO A 45 43.12 32.16 15.25
N GLY A 46 42.48 32.07 16.42
CA GLY A 46 42.80 32.91 17.58
C GLY A 46 41.61 33.72 18.11
N MET A 47 40.75 33.09 18.91
CA MET A 47 40.22 33.64 20.15
C MET A 47 39.44 32.56 20.91
N VAL A 48 39.62 32.55 22.23
CA VAL A 48 39.13 31.56 23.18
C VAL A 48 37.65 31.77 23.50
N SER A 49 36.98 30.66 23.78
CA SER A 49 35.87 30.46 24.73
C SER A 49 34.42 30.35 24.25
N LEU A 50 33.90 29.15 24.55
CA LEU A 50 32.58 28.85 25.12
C LEU A 50 31.34 29.18 24.29
N ILE A 51 30.93 28.24 23.43
CA ILE A 51 29.50 27.99 23.23
C ILE A 51 29.25 26.48 23.30
N ALA A 52 28.26 26.16 24.13
CA ALA A 52 27.79 24.87 24.58
C ALA A 52 27.81 23.74 23.54
N ALA A 53 28.13 22.53 24.01
CA ALA A 53 27.85 21.30 23.30
C ALA A 53 26.35 21.21 23.01
N VAL A 54 25.96 21.57 21.79
CA VAL A 54 24.61 21.30 21.28
C VAL A 54 24.56 19.81 20.98
N LEU A 55 23.93 19.05 21.87
CA LEU A 55 23.57 17.66 21.63
C LEU A 55 22.71 17.61 20.38
N VAL A 56 23.29 17.17 19.26
CA VAL A 56 22.55 16.87 18.04
C VAL A 56 21.77 15.58 18.30
N ALA A 57 20.62 15.72 18.96
CA ALA A 57 19.61 14.69 18.98
C ALA A 57 19.20 14.44 17.53
N HIS A 58 19.61 13.30 17.00
CA HIS A 58 19.19 12.83 15.69
C HIS A 58 17.69 12.53 15.78
N ILE A 59 16.86 13.53 15.47
CA ILE A 59 15.47 13.31 15.12
C ILE A 59 15.47 12.55 13.80
N MET A 60 15.45 11.22 13.87
CA MET A 60 14.99 10.41 12.75
C MET A 60 13.51 10.72 12.59
N SER A 61 13.19 11.72 11.78
CA SER A 61 11.83 11.96 11.32
C SER A 61 11.45 10.79 10.43
N VAL A 62 10.91 9.72 11.04
CA VAL A 62 10.13 8.71 10.32
C VAL A 62 8.84 9.40 9.92
N SER A 63 8.81 9.90 8.70
CA SER A 63 7.54 10.25 8.07
C SER A 63 6.80 8.95 7.78
N CYS A 64 5.85 8.58 8.65
CA CYS A 64 4.79 7.65 8.27
C CYS A 64 3.92 8.36 7.24
N SER A 65 4.26 8.24 5.96
CA SER A 65 3.33 8.57 4.90
C SER A 65 2.35 7.41 4.78
N GLU A 66 1.08 7.63 5.08
CA GLU A 66 0.01 6.79 4.55
C GLU A 66 -0.03 7.03 3.04
N GLU A 67 0.60 6.14 2.29
CA GLU A 67 0.51 6.18 0.83
C GLU A 67 -0.93 5.84 0.46
N THR A 68 -1.68 6.81 -0.09
CA THR A 68 -3.02 6.54 -0.59
C THR A 68 -2.89 5.64 -1.82
N ILE A 69 -3.12 4.34 -1.65
CA ILE A 69 -3.04 3.37 -2.74
C ILE A 69 -4.19 3.60 -3.72
N ASN A 70 -3.87 3.63 -5.02
CA ASN A 70 -4.87 3.75 -6.07
C ASN A 70 -5.86 2.56 -6.01
N PRO A 71 -7.18 2.80 -5.95
CA PRO A 71 -8.20 1.74 -5.88
C PRO A 71 -8.15 0.76 -7.06
N ASP A 72 -7.70 1.18 -8.24
CA ASP A 72 -7.55 0.29 -9.40
C ASP A 72 -6.45 -0.75 -9.18
N VAL A 73 -5.38 -0.39 -8.44
CA VAL A 73 -4.31 -1.32 -8.06
C VAL A 73 -4.85 -2.36 -7.07
N VAL A 74 -5.65 -1.92 -6.09
CA VAL A 74 -6.31 -2.84 -5.14
C VAL A 74 -7.24 -3.80 -5.88
N LYS A 75 -8.04 -3.29 -6.83
CA LYS A 75 -8.94 -4.10 -7.65
C LYS A 75 -8.19 -5.12 -8.50
N ALA A 76 -7.08 -4.72 -9.14
CA ALA A 76 -6.23 -5.62 -9.92
C ALA A 76 -5.55 -6.68 -9.04
N ALA A 77 -5.08 -6.31 -7.85
CA ALA A 77 -4.49 -7.24 -6.88
C ALA A 77 -5.50 -8.29 -6.40
N ASN A 78 -6.73 -7.87 -6.07
CA ASN A 78 -7.80 -8.77 -5.65
C ASN A 78 -8.21 -9.71 -6.78
N PHE A 79 -8.34 -9.20 -8.02
CA PHE A 79 -8.57 -10.03 -9.19
C PHE A 79 -7.46 -11.09 -9.38
N ALA A 80 -6.19 -10.69 -9.22
CA ALA A 80 -5.07 -11.60 -9.39
C ALA A 80 -5.00 -12.70 -8.32
N ILE A 81 -5.30 -12.39 -7.05
CA ILE A 81 -5.31 -13.43 -6.00
C ILE A 81 -6.52 -14.37 -6.16
N GLU A 82 -7.66 -13.88 -6.64
CA GLU A 82 -8.79 -14.74 -7.00
C GLU A 82 -8.40 -15.71 -8.12
N PHE A 83 -7.74 -15.21 -9.15
CA PHE A 83 -7.19 -16.04 -10.23
C PHE A 83 -6.21 -17.08 -9.69
N HIS A 84 -5.29 -16.69 -8.80
CA HIS A 84 -4.37 -17.62 -8.14
C HIS A 84 -5.09 -18.74 -7.41
N ASN A 85 -6.10 -18.41 -6.61
CA ASN A 85 -6.88 -19.40 -5.86
C ASN A 85 -7.60 -20.37 -6.82
N ARG A 86 -8.12 -19.90 -7.95
CA ARG A 86 -8.77 -20.75 -8.96
C ARG A 86 -7.81 -21.70 -9.67
N MET A 87 -6.58 -21.26 -9.90
CA MET A 87 -5.59 -22.00 -10.70
C MET A 87 -4.73 -22.96 -9.86
N THR A 88 -4.78 -22.87 -8.53
CA THR A 88 -3.95 -23.65 -7.62
C THR A 88 -4.79 -24.60 -6.77
N ASN A 89 -4.17 -25.70 -6.34
CA ASN A 89 -4.81 -26.70 -5.49
C ASN A 89 -4.44 -26.55 -4.01
N TYR A 90 -4.14 -25.33 -3.54
CA TYR A 90 -3.96 -25.10 -2.11
C TYR A 90 -5.25 -25.43 -1.36
N PRO A 91 -5.19 -26.02 -0.15
CA PRO A 91 -6.39 -26.43 0.58
C PRO A 91 -7.22 -25.26 1.11
N TYR A 92 -6.60 -24.08 1.28
CA TYR A 92 -7.23 -22.86 1.77
C TYR A 92 -6.97 -21.72 0.81
N ALA A 93 -7.93 -20.79 0.76
CA ALA A 93 -7.83 -19.60 -0.07
C ALA A 93 -6.88 -18.57 0.56
N TYR A 94 -6.28 -17.74 -0.29
CA TYR A 94 -5.47 -16.60 0.13
C TYR A 94 -6.14 -15.27 -0.22
N LYS A 95 -5.92 -14.26 0.63
CA LYS A 95 -6.39 -12.88 0.45
C LYS A 95 -5.21 -11.92 0.51
N VAL A 96 -5.23 -10.88 -0.32
CA VAL A 96 -4.23 -9.79 -0.25
C VAL A 96 -4.41 -9.04 1.06
N VAL A 97 -3.31 -8.84 1.79
CA VAL A 97 -3.30 -8.05 3.03
C VAL A 97 -2.45 -6.80 2.94
N ASP A 98 -1.53 -6.75 1.98
CA ASP A 98 -0.64 -5.63 1.79
C ASP A 98 -0.14 -5.56 0.34
N ILE A 99 0.04 -4.35 -0.17
CA ILE A 99 0.61 -4.07 -1.48
C ILE A 99 2.02 -3.51 -1.25
N LEU A 100 3.02 -4.34 -1.50
CA LEU A 100 4.42 -4.03 -1.21
C LEU A 100 5.03 -3.10 -2.24
N SER A 101 4.61 -3.22 -3.51
CA SER A 101 4.95 -2.28 -4.57
C SER A 101 3.97 -2.40 -5.72
N ASN A 102 3.82 -1.32 -6.49
CA ASN A 102 2.98 -1.31 -7.67
C ASN A 102 3.55 -0.38 -8.75
N SER A 103 3.23 -0.67 -10.01
CA SER A 103 3.45 0.23 -11.13
C SER A 103 2.36 0.04 -12.18
N VAL A 104 2.04 1.11 -12.88
CA VAL A 104 0.96 1.15 -13.88
C VAL A 104 1.55 1.66 -15.19
N GLN A 105 1.33 0.92 -16.27
CA GLN A 105 1.89 1.23 -17.59
C GLN A 105 0.86 1.04 -18.68
N ILE A 106 0.93 1.85 -19.73
CA ILE A 106 0.14 1.62 -20.95
C ILE A 106 0.66 0.37 -21.65
N TYR A 107 -0.24 -0.52 -22.03
CA TYR A 107 0.06 -1.77 -22.73
C TYR A 107 -0.70 -1.79 -24.08
N PRO A 108 0.00 -1.69 -25.23
CA PRO A 108 -0.65 -1.70 -26.53
C PRO A 108 -1.47 -2.98 -26.79
N PRO A 109 -2.57 -2.92 -27.57
CA PRO A 109 -3.05 -1.76 -28.33
C PRO A 109 -3.86 -0.74 -27.51
N SER A 110 -4.61 -1.17 -26.48
CA SER A 110 -5.46 -0.28 -25.65
C SER A 110 -5.74 -0.92 -24.28
N ARG A 111 -4.68 -1.24 -23.54
CA ARG A 111 -4.77 -1.82 -22.20
C ARG A 111 -3.90 -1.05 -21.22
N VAL A 112 -4.16 -1.27 -19.95
CA VAL A 112 -3.29 -0.85 -18.85
C VAL A 112 -2.75 -2.10 -18.20
N LYS A 113 -1.43 -2.14 -17.97
CA LYS A 113 -0.75 -3.20 -17.22
C LYS A 113 -0.45 -2.71 -15.81
N PHE A 114 -0.91 -3.50 -14.84
CA PHE A 114 -0.56 -3.35 -13.44
C PHE A 114 0.48 -4.41 -13.09
N SER A 115 1.69 -3.97 -12.74
CA SER A 115 2.71 -4.84 -12.17
C SER A 115 2.70 -4.64 -10.66
N ILE A 116 2.28 -5.66 -9.91
CA ILE A 116 1.96 -5.56 -8.48
C ILE A 116 2.71 -6.63 -7.73
N LYS A 117 3.39 -6.24 -6.64
CA LYS A 117 3.93 -7.15 -5.64
C LYS A 117 3.07 -7.05 -4.39
N VAL A 118 2.50 -8.16 -3.96
CA VAL A 118 1.59 -8.22 -2.82
C VAL A 118 2.06 -9.21 -1.79
N ARG A 119 1.66 -8.97 -0.54
CA ARG A 119 1.65 -9.96 0.52
C ARG A 119 0.24 -10.53 0.64
N ALA A 120 0.11 -11.85 0.60
CA ALA A 120 -1.16 -12.54 0.78
C ALA A 120 -1.13 -13.43 2.02
N ALA A 121 -2.25 -13.49 2.73
CA ALA A 121 -2.43 -14.30 3.93
C ALA A 121 -3.44 -15.41 3.68
N GLN A 122 -3.17 -16.58 4.26
CA GLN A 122 -4.10 -17.70 4.24
C GLN A 122 -5.36 -17.36 5.04
N THR A 123 -6.51 -17.65 4.45
CA THR A 123 -7.82 -17.43 5.04
C THR A 123 -8.37 -18.69 5.71
N THR A 124 -9.49 -18.56 6.42
CA THR A 124 -10.24 -19.68 7.00
C THR A 124 -11.06 -20.47 5.97
N CYS A 125 -11.31 -19.88 4.79
CA CYS A 125 -12.05 -20.53 3.71
C CYS A 125 -11.26 -21.64 3.05
N ARG A 126 -11.93 -22.78 2.80
CA ARG A 126 -11.41 -23.82 1.91
C ARG A 126 -11.40 -23.31 0.48
N ASN A 127 -10.34 -23.63 -0.25
CA ASN A 127 -10.29 -23.31 -1.67
C ASN A 127 -11.08 -24.34 -2.47
N ASN A 128 -12.22 -23.92 -3.01
CA ASN A 128 -13.06 -24.71 -3.90
C ASN A 128 -13.10 -24.11 -5.33
N GLY A 129 -12.22 -23.16 -5.64
CA GLY A 129 -12.19 -22.43 -6.92
C GLY A 129 -13.35 -21.45 -7.14
N SER A 130 -14.35 -21.39 -6.27
CA SER A 130 -15.49 -20.48 -6.40
C SER A 130 -15.99 -20.06 -5.02
N MET A 131 -15.33 -19.05 -4.47
CA MET A 131 -15.66 -18.48 -3.16
C MET A 131 -15.53 -16.96 -3.23
N ASN A 132 -16.33 -16.28 -2.41
CA ASN A 132 -16.20 -14.85 -2.21
C ASN A 132 -15.12 -14.58 -1.16
N LEU A 133 -14.02 -13.96 -1.54
CA LEU A 133 -12.91 -13.66 -0.62
C LEU A 133 -13.25 -12.57 0.41
N GLU A 134 -14.31 -11.79 0.18
CA GLU A 134 -14.73 -10.76 1.15
C GLU A 134 -15.30 -11.35 2.43
N ASP A 135 -15.94 -12.52 2.34
CA ASP A 135 -16.50 -13.22 3.49
C ASP A 135 -15.44 -14.05 4.25
N CYS A 136 -14.24 -14.17 3.68
CA CYS A 136 -13.17 -15.01 4.19
C CYS A 136 -12.27 -14.24 5.18
N SER A 137 -12.36 -14.63 6.46
CA SER A 137 -11.47 -14.11 7.50
C SER A 137 -10.05 -14.67 7.38
N ILE A 138 -9.06 -13.87 7.76
CA ILE A 138 -7.65 -14.29 7.82
C ILE A 138 -7.45 -15.21 9.04
N LYS A 139 -6.66 -16.28 8.91
CA LYS A 139 -6.32 -17.14 10.05
C LYS A 139 -5.40 -16.41 11.03
N ALA A 140 -5.56 -16.64 12.34
CA ALA A 140 -4.72 -16.01 13.37
C ALA A 140 -3.21 -16.31 13.19
N ASN A 141 -2.87 -17.53 12.76
CA ASN A 141 -1.51 -17.95 12.39
C ASN A 141 -1.43 -18.21 10.89
N ALA A 142 -1.88 -17.23 10.09
CA ALA A 142 -1.93 -17.36 8.64
C ALA A 142 -0.55 -17.65 8.05
N GLN A 143 -0.51 -18.63 7.15
CA GLN A 143 0.61 -18.77 6.23
C GLN A 143 0.61 -17.56 5.29
N MET A 144 1.79 -16.98 5.11
CA MET A 144 1.99 -15.80 4.28
C MET A 144 2.70 -16.20 3.01
N MET A 145 2.37 -15.56 1.90
CA MET A 145 3.14 -15.66 0.67
C MET A 145 3.34 -14.28 0.05
N ILE A 146 4.42 -14.15 -0.73
CA ILE A 146 4.65 -12.97 -1.56
C ILE A 146 4.33 -13.35 -2.99
N CYS A 147 3.43 -12.62 -3.62
CA CYS A 147 3.08 -12.82 -5.01
C CYS A 147 3.48 -11.61 -5.87
N ILE A 148 3.91 -11.89 -7.09
CA ILE A 148 4.16 -10.92 -8.15
C ILE A 148 3.17 -11.22 -9.27
N PHE A 149 2.42 -10.20 -9.66
CA PHE A 149 1.40 -10.29 -10.70
C PHE A 149 1.61 -9.21 -11.76
N ASP A 150 1.43 -9.58 -13.03
CA ASP A 150 1.16 -8.63 -14.11
C ASP A 150 -0.30 -8.82 -14.55
N VAL A 151 -1.12 -7.79 -14.38
CA VAL A 151 -2.56 -7.81 -14.69
C VAL A 151 -2.84 -6.84 -15.81
N LEU A 152 -3.54 -7.30 -16.87
CA LEU A 152 -4.08 -6.41 -17.89
C LEU A 152 -5.51 -6.04 -17.58
N ALA A 153 -5.81 -4.75 -17.76
CA ALA A 153 -7.15 -4.21 -17.61
C ALA A 153 -7.55 -3.35 -18.81
N VAL A 154 -8.85 -3.29 -19.05
CA VAL A 154 -9.46 -2.35 -20.00
C VAL A 154 -9.56 -0.98 -19.31
N PRO A 155 -8.98 0.10 -19.89
CA PRO A 155 -9.14 1.44 -19.37
C PRO A 155 -10.58 1.96 -19.61
N GLY A 156 -11.08 2.80 -18.71
CA GLY A 156 -12.41 3.42 -18.79
C GLY A 156 -12.71 4.22 -17.51
N GLU A 157 -13.97 4.64 -17.32
CA GLU A 157 -14.41 5.32 -16.08
C GLU A 157 -14.20 4.45 -14.84
N ASN A 158 -14.24 3.12 -15.01
CA ASN A 158 -13.86 2.15 -13.99
C ASN A 158 -12.93 1.13 -14.64
N VAL A 159 -11.70 0.99 -14.14
CA VAL A 159 -10.76 0.00 -14.67
C VAL A 159 -11.31 -1.40 -14.41
N VAL A 160 -11.31 -2.25 -15.44
CA VAL A 160 -11.77 -3.65 -15.34
C VAL A 160 -10.61 -4.58 -15.63
N PRO A 161 -10.05 -5.24 -14.60
CA PRO A 161 -9.08 -6.33 -14.78
C PRO A 161 -9.68 -7.47 -15.61
N GLU A 162 -8.93 -7.96 -16.59
CA GLU A 162 -9.41 -8.96 -17.57
C GLU A 162 -8.50 -10.19 -17.60
N TYR A 163 -7.18 -10.00 -17.52
CA TYR A 163 -6.20 -11.09 -17.68
C TYR A 163 -5.06 -10.99 -16.67
N VAL A 164 -4.58 -12.13 -16.21
CA VAL A 164 -3.30 -12.26 -15.48
C VAL A 164 -2.26 -12.79 -16.48
N LEU A 165 -1.27 -11.95 -16.83
CA LEU A 165 -0.18 -12.31 -17.74
C LEU A 165 0.92 -13.10 -17.05
N LEU A 166 1.21 -12.71 -15.80
CA LEU A 166 2.25 -13.31 -14.98
C LEU A 166 1.70 -13.53 -13.57
N GLN A 167 2.00 -14.70 -13.02
CA GLN A 167 1.80 -15.03 -11.63
C GLN A 167 3.01 -15.79 -11.13
N HIS A 168 3.62 -15.30 -10.05
CA HIS A 168 4.67 -16.00 -9.32
C HIS A 168 4.51 -15.75 -7.83
N CYS A 169 4.42 -16.82 -7.03
CA CYS A 169 4.26 -16.73 -5.58
C CYS A 169 5.28 -17.61 -4.86
N VAL A 170 5.80 -17.12 -3.73
CA VAL A 170 6.79 -17.79 -2.87
C VAL A 170 6.40 -17.73 -1.40
#